data_AF-A0AB36GGY0-F1
#
_entry.id   AF-A0AB36GGY0-F1
#
_cell.length_a   1.000
_cell.length_b   1.000
_cell.length_c   1.000
_cell.angle_alpha   90.00
_cell.angle_beta   90.00
_cell.angle_gamma   90.00
#
_symmetry.space_group_name_H-M   'P 1'
#
loop_
_entity.id
_entity.type
_entity.pdbx_description
1 polymer ?
#
loop_
_entity_poly.entity_id
_entity_poly.type
_entity_poly.pdbx_seq_one_letter_code
_entity_poly.pdbx_strand_id
1 'polypeptide(L)'
;MVGIVLTEIMHTIQHFAYGYGSDGLYVSFREGVSQASPARRIGVMAFCGTVVGLGWWLLKRYGRPQPSIKAVVKNPLAGFPFFETVSHALLQIITVGLGSPLGREVAPREMTAAFASVGVNRFGLSEDDARLVIACASGAGLAAVYNVPFASTLFILEAMLGLWTQQAVAAALLTSVIATAVARIGLGDVQQYHPANLSINTSLLWFSAIIGPILGATAVFFQRTAQKFPFIKRDNIKIIPLAVCMFALIGVIAVWFPEILGNGKAGNQLTFGGLTDWQHSLELTAVKWLVVLMALAVGAYGGLITPSMMLGSTIAFAAAAAWNSVFPEMSSESAAVVGAAVFLGVSLKMPLTAIAFILELTYAPVALLMPLCTGMAGAVWVAKKMGFK
;
A
#
# COMPACT_ATOMS: atom_id res chain seq x y z
N MET A 1 13.81 -13.53 0.98
CA MET A 1 15.05 -12.76 0.68
C MET A 1 14.77 -11.36 0.15
N VAL A 2 14.17 -11.19 -1.04
CA VAL A 2 13.89 -9.85 -1.62
C VAL A 2 13.17 -8.92 -0.62
N GLY A 3 12.09 -9.41 0.02
CA GLY A 3 11.35 -8.63 1.02
C GLY A 3 12.20 -8.18 2.22
N ILE A 4 13.14 -9.00 2.68
CA ILE A 4 14.07 -8.68 3.78
C ILE A 4 14.99 -7.55 3.32
N VAL A 5 15.73 -7.76 2.22
CA VAL A 5 16.72 -6.81 1.71
C VAL A 5 16.07 -5.45 1.42
N LEU A 6 14.92 -5.42 0.76
CA LEU A 6 14.24 -4.16 0.45
C LEU A 6 13.70 -3.46 1.70
N THR A 7 13.28 -4.21 2.72
CA THR A 7 12.82 -3.63 4.00
C THR A 7 13.99 -3.05 4.78
N GLU A 8 15.14 -3.74 4.84
CA GLU A 8 16.36 -3.24 5.47
C GLU A 8 16.93 -1.99 4.78
N ILE A 9 16.96 -1.98 3.44
CA ILE A 9 17.35 -0.79 2.66
C ILE A 9 16.44 0.38 3.01
N MET A 10 15.12 0.15 3.04
CA MET A 10 14.16 1.19 3.37
C MET A 10 14.40 1.76 4.78
N HIS A 11 14.53 0.90 5.79
CA HIS A 11 14.77 1.33 7.17
C HIS A 11 16.08 2.12 7.29
N THR A 12 17.15 1.62 6.67
CA THR A 12 18.44 2.32 6.62
C THR A 12 18.28 3.74 6.06
N ILE A 13 17.57 3.90 4.93
CA ILE A 13 17.32 5.22 4.32
C ILE A 13 16.50 6.11 5.25
N GLN A 14 15.47 5.57 5.92
CA GLN A 14 14.65 6.33 6.86
C GLN A 14 15.49 6.87 8.03
N HIS A 15 16.34 6.03 8.62
CA HIS A 15 17.23 6.38 9.73
C HIS A 15 18.21 7.49 9.32
N PHE A 16 18.87 7.38 8.16
CA PHE A 16 19.77 8.42 7.68
C PHE A 16 19.04 9.72 7.31
N ALA A 17 17.90 9.61 6.63
CA ALA A 17 17.15 10.76 6.15
C ALA A 17 16.66 11.63 7.32
N TYR A 18 16.07 11.03 8.35
CA TYR A 18 15.44 11.75 9.46
C TYR A 18 16.27 11.78 10.74
N GLY A 19 17.32 10.95 10.83
CA GLY A 19 18.35 10.98 11.88
C GLY A 19 17.86 10.47 13.22
N TYR A 20 17.12 9.37 13.19
CA TYR A 20 16.64 8.67 14.38
C TYR A 20 17.20 7.25 14.39
N GLY A 21 17.31 6.63 15.57
CA GLY A 21 17.70 5.22 15.70
C GLY A 21 19.21 4.92 15.77
N SER A 22 20.05 5.91 16.07
CA SER A 22 21.49 5.68 16.36
C SER A 22 21.75 5.05 17.73
N ASP A 23 20.77 5.14 18.64
CA ASP A 23 20.99 4.90 20.07
C ASP A 23 20.43 3.55 20.54
N GLY A 24 20.06 2.65 19.61
CA GLY A 24 19.62 1.28 19.89
C GLY A 24 18.15 1.12 20.34
N LEU A 25 17.41 2.22 20.53
CA LEU A 25 15.96 2.19 20.81
C LEU A 25 15.14 2.15 19.51
N TYR A 26 14.14 1.28 19.45
CA TYR A 26 13.20 1.24 18.32
C TYR A 26 12.34 2.51 18.33
N VAL A 27 12.46 3.31 17.26
CA VAL A 27 11.66 4.52 17.04
C VAL A 27 10.85 4.34 15.77
N SER A 28 9.55 4.60 15.84
CA SER A 28 8.68 4.49 14.67
C SER A 28 9.03 5.55 13.62
N PHE A 29 8.79 5.28 12.34
CA PHE A 29 9.06 6.26 11.27
C PHE A 29 8.36 7.60 11.51
N ARG A 30 7.10 7.57 11.98
CA ARG A 30 6.34 8.78 12.34
C ARG A 30 7.06 9.61 13.40
N GLU A 31 7.54 8.94 14.45
CA GLU A 31 8.22 9.59 15.56
C GLU A 31 9.60 10.13 15.14
N GLY A 32 10.33 9.38 14.32
CA GLY A 32 11.58 9.86 13.72
C GLY A 32 11.37 11.11 12.85
N VAL A 33 10.29 11.16 12.07
CA VAL A 33 9.90 12.36 11.30
C VAL A 33 9.50 13.49 12.25
N SER A 34 8.72 13.22 13.29
CA SER A 34 8.24 14.27 14.21
C SER A 34 9.37 14.88 15.04
N GLN A 35 10.42 14.12 15.35
CA GLN A 35 11.64 14.61 16.01
C GLN A 35 12.56 15.38 15.07
N ALA A 36 12.51 15.10 13.76
CA ALA A 36 13.30 15.84 12.77
C ALA A 36 12.86 17.31 12.67
N SER A 37 13.83 18.22 12.57
CA SER A 37 13.57 19.66 12.43
C SER A 37 12.76 19.96 11.15
N PRO A 38 11.94 21.03 11.13
CA PRO A 38 11.17 21.41 9.94
C PRO A 38 12.04 21.56 8.68
N ALA A 39 13.22 22.18 8.82
CA ALA A 39 14.18 22.34 7.72
C ALA A 39 14.67 20.98 7.18
N ARG A 40 14.90 20.00 8.06
CA ARG A 40 15.30 18.64 7.66
C ARG A 40 14.19 17.94 6.90
N ARG A 41 12.93 18.02 7.34
CA ARG A 41 11.79 17.42 6.63
C ARG A 41 11.65 17.99 5.22
N ILE A 42 11.72 19.31 5.08
CA ILE A 42 11.65 19.99 3.77
C ILE A 42 12.84 19.60 2.89
N GLY A 43 14.06 19.61 3.43
CA GLY A 43 15.27 19.26 2.70
C GLY A 43 15.29 17.81 2.20
N VAL A 44 14.93 16.86 3.07
CA VAL A 44 14.81 15.44 2.72
C VAL A 44 13.75 15.24 1.63
N MET A 45 12.61 15.90 1.72
CA MET A 45 11.58 15.77 0.71
C MET A 45 11.97 16.44 -0.61
N ALA A 46 12.61 17.62 -0.60
CA ALA A 46 13.17 18.22 -1.81
C ALA A 46 14.20 17.29 -2.50
N PHE A 47 15.05 16.63 -1.71
CA PHE A 47 15.96 15.59 -2.19
C PHE A 47 15.20 14.38 -2.77
N CYS A 48 14.15 13.91 -2.08
CA CYS A 48 13.25 12.88 -2.59
C CYS A 48 12.66 13.26 -3.95
N GLY A 49 12.23 14.51 -4.14
CA GLY A 49 11.76 15.04 -5.42
C GLY A 49 12.83 15.00 -6.52
N THR A 50 14.09 15.22 -6.17
CA THR A 50 15.21 15.06 -7.11
C THR A 50 15.38 13.61 -7.52
N VAL A 51 15.35 12.68 -6.55
CA VAL A 51 15.44 11.23 -6.79
C VAL A 51 14.26 10.73 -7.64
N VAL A 52 13.04 11.19 -7.35
CA VAL A 52 11.82 10.91 -8.12
C VAL A 52 11.99 11.39 -9.56
N GLY A 53 12.24 12.69 -9.72
CA GLY A 53 12.29 13.34 -11.02
C GLY A 53 13.39 12.77 -11.89
N LEU A 54 14.63 12.73 -11.39
CA LEU A 54 15.78 12.25 -12.13
C LEU A 54 15.73 10.74 -12.35
N GLY A 55 15.39 9.96 -11.32
CA GLY A 55 15.42 8.50 -11.38
C GLY A 55 14.44 7.94 -12.42
N TRP A 56 13.16 8.32 -12.35
CA TRP A 56 12.17 7.82 -13.32
C TRP A 56 12.35 8.44 -14.70
N TRP A 57 12.88 9.66 -14.80
CA TRP A 57 13.25 10.24 -16.09
C TRP A 57 14.37 9.45 -16.77
N LEU A 58 15.45 9.13 -16.05
CA LEU A 58 16.57 8.32 -16.57
C LEU A 58 16.09 6.93 -16.99
N LEU A 59 15.30 6.25 -16.14
CA LEU A 59 14.75 4.93 -16.44
C LEU A 59 13.83 4.95 -17.65
N LYS A 60 13.07 6.03 -17.86
CA LYS A 60 12.19 6.15 -19.02
C LYS A 60 12.92 6.55 -20.29
N ARG A 61 13.99 7.35 -20.18
CA ARG A 61 14.76 7.88 -21.30
C ARG A 61 15.75 6.86 -21.87
N TYR A 62 16.41 6.09 -21.00
CA TYR A 62 17.48 5.16 -21.37
C TYR A 62 17.13 3.69 -21.16
N GLY A 63 16.16 3.39 -20.29
CA GLY A 63 15.74 2.02 -20.01
C GLY A 63 14.68 1.49 -20.97
N ARG A 64 14.57 0.17 -21.05
CA ARG A 64 13.47 -0.50 -21.77
C ARG A 64 12.11 -0.23 -21.11
N PRO A 65 11.01 -0.22 -21.87
CA PRO A 65 9.67 -0.06 -21.32
C PRO A 65 9.38 -1.12 -20.25
N GLN A 66 9.03 -0.70 -19.04
CA GLN A 66 8.71 -1.61 -17.94
C GLN A 66 7.22 -2.02 -18.02
N PRO A 67 6.90 -3.28 -18.37
CA PRO A 67 5.53 -3.75 -18.34
C PRO A 67 5.03 -3.89 -16.90
N SER A 68 3.73 -3.66 -16.69
CA SER A 68 3.12 -3.99 -15.39
C SER A 68 3.13 -5.50 -15.15
N ILE A 69 3.12 -5.93 -13.88
CA ILE A 69 3.01 -7.35 -13.53
C ILE A 69 1.81 -8.01 -14.22
N LYS A 70 0.65 -7.33 -14.25
CA LYS A 70 -0.55 -7.85 -14.93
C LYS A 70 -0.34 -8.04 -16.44
N ALA A 71 0.46 -7.18 -17.07
CA ALA A 71 0.79 -7.34 -18.49
C ALA A 71 1.72 -8.54 -18.72
N VAL A 72 2.70 -8.76 -17.84
CA VAL A 72 3.59 -9.93 -17.92
C VAL A 72 2.83 -11.22 -17.61
N VAL A 73 1.93 -11.24 -16.63
CA VAL A 73 1.08 -12.42 -16.36
C VAL A 73 0.21 -12.77 -17.59
N LYS A 74 -0.22 -11.79 -18.39
CA LYS A 74 -0.94 -12.03 -19.65
C LYS A 74 -0.06 -12.53 -20.79
N ASN A 75 1.23 -12.20 -20.79
CA ASN A 75 2.20 -12.67 -21.78
C ASN A 75 3.51 -13.07 -21.08
N PRO A 76 3.52 -14.20 -20.36
CA PRO A 76 4.58 -14.51 -19.41
C PRO A 76 5.91 -14.86 -20.07
N LEU A 77 5.88 -15.30 -21.33
CA LEU A 77 7.08 -15.62 -22.11
C LEU A 77 7.83 -14.37 -22.60
N ALA A 78 7.18 -13.21 -22.66
CA ALA A 78 7.86 -11.95 -22.96
C ALA A 78 8.81 -11.50 -21.83
N GLY A 79 8.55 -11.94 -20.59
CA GLY A 79 9.38 -11.67 -19.42
C GLY A 79 9.47 -10.20 -19.00
N PHE A 80 10.41 -9.91 -18.10
CA PHE A 80 10.73 -8.55 -17.65
C PHE A 80 12.10 -8.09 -18.17
N PRO A 81 12.28 -6.79 -18.46
CA PRO A 81 13.60 -6.19 -18.55
C PRO A 81 14.25 -6.16 -17.15
N PHE A 82 15.00 -7.22 -16.82
CA PHE A 82 15.45 -7.52 -15.45
C PHE A 82 16.13 -6.34 -14.75
N PHE A 83 17.14 -5.73 -15.38
CA PHE A 83 17.90 -4.62 -14.78
C PHE A 83 17.04 -3.39 -14.56
N GLU A 84 16.18 -3.04 -15.51
CA GLU A 84 15.25 -1.92 -15.39
C GLU A 84 14.20 -2.15 -14.32
N THR A 85 13.65 -3.38 -14.21
CA THR A 85 12.68 -3.72 -13.18
C THR A 85 13.32 -3.71 -11.78
N VAL A 86 14.53 -4.23 -11.61
CA VAL A 86 15.26 -4.17 -10.34
C VAL A 86 15.58 -2.72 -9.96
N SER A 87 16.07 -1.92 -10.92
CA SER A 87 16.36 -0.50 -10.69
C SER A 87 15.10 0.29 -10.35
N HIS A 88 13.99 0.00 -11.03
CA HIS A 88 12.68 0.58 -10.75
C HIS A 88 12.16 0.23 -9.36
N ALA A 89 12.32 -1.02 -8.93
CA ALA A 89 11.93 -1.47 -7.60
C ALA A 89 12.81 -0.83 -6.50
N LEU A 90 14.12 -0.73 -6.71
CA LEU A 90 15.01 -0.03 -5.78
C LEU A 90 14.67 1.45 -5.67
N LEU A 91 14.38 2.13 -6.80
CA LEU A 91 13.98 3.54 -6.81
C LEU A 91 12.70 3.78 -6.00
N GLN A 92 11.70 2.91 -6.15
CA GLN A 92 10.49 2.96 -5.31
C GLN A 92 10.81 2.84 -3.82
N ILE A 93 11.65 1.87 -3.43
CA ILE A 93 12.03 1.67 -2.02
C ILE A 93 12.79 2.89 -1.47
N ILE A 94 13.70 3.47 -2.26
CA ILE A 94 14.46 4.67 -1.87
C ILE A 94 13.50 5.83 -1.63
N THR A 95 12.61 6.11 -2.59
CA THR A 95 11.69 7.25 -2.48
C THR A 95 10.70 7.09 -1.33
N VAL A 96 10.18 5.88 -1.09
CA VAL A 96 9.32 5.58 0.07
C VAL A 96 10.10 5.71 1.38
N GLY A 97 11.35 5.25 1.44
CA GLY A 97 12.23 5.42 2.60
C GLY A 97 12.54 6.90 2.90
N LEU A 98 12.65 7.73 1.86
CA LEU A 98 12.80 9.18 2.01
C LEU A 98 11.51 9.89 2.45
N GLY A 99 10.35 9.22 2.44
CA GLY A 99 9.08 9.78 2.89
C GLY A 99 8.05 10.06 1.80
N SER A 100 8.26 9.58 0.56
CA SER A 100 7.23 9.62 -0.48
C SER A 100 5.91 9.08 0.03
N PRO A 101 4.76 9.75 -0.22
CA PRO A 101 3.47 9.37 0.37
C PRO A 101 2.86 8.09 -0.24
N LEU A 102 3.64 7.34 -1.02
CA LEU A 102 3.26 6.12 -1.73
C LEU A 102 3.68 4.86 -0.98
N GLY A 103 3.12 3.73 -1.39
CA GLY A 103 3.37 2.40 -0.82
C GLY A 103 4.64 1.73 -1.34
N ARG A 104 5.29 0.95 -0.47
CA ARG A 104 6.49 0.14 -0.80
C ARG A 104 6.17 -1.21 -1.44
N GLU A 105 4.91 -1.60 -1.48
CA GLU A 105 4.49 -2.97 -1.79
C GLU A 105 4.69 -3.40 -3.24
N VAL A 106 4.78 -2.48 -4.19
CA VAL A 106 4.90 -2.86 -5.61
C VAL A 106 6.32 -3.31 -5.93
N ALA A 107 7.34 -2.66 -5.37
CA ALA A 107 8.74 -2.99 -5.62
C ALA A 107 9.12 -4.45 -5.33
N PRO A 108 8.81 -5.02 -4.15
CA PRO A 108 9.06 -6.43 -3.88
C PRO A 108 8.35 -7.36 -4.87
N ARG A 109 7.11 -7.04 -5.24
CA ARG A 109 6.31 -7.84 -6.18
C ARG A 109 6.87 -7.82 -7.60
N GLU A 110 7.32 -6.66 -8.06
CA GLU A 110 7.96 -6.51 -9.38
C GLU A 110 9.32 -7.20 -9.41
N MET A 111 10.13 -7.02 -8.36
CA MET A 111 11.45 -7.60 -8.29
C MET A 111 11.39 -9.14 -8.24
N THR A 112 10.52 -9.72 -7.39
CA THR A 112 10.37 -11.19 -7.35
C THR A 112 9.81 -11.75 -8.65
N ALA A 113 8.87 -11.06 -9.30
CA ALA A 113 8.36 -11.45 -10.61
C ALA A 113 9.46 -11.41 -11.68
N ALA A 114 10.35 -10.42 -11.66
CA ALA A 114 11.49 -10.35 -12.57
C ALA A 114 12.47 -11.52 -12.38
N PHE A 115 12.80 -11.87 -11.13
CA PHE A 115 13.60 -13.06 -10.83
C PHE A 115 12.93 -14.35 -11.34
N ALA A 116 11.63 -14.48 -11.13
CA ALA A 116 10.87 -15.63 -11.60
C ALA A 116 10.85 -15.74 -13.13
N SER A 117 10.70 -14.62 -13.86
CA SER A 117 10.74 -14.62 -15.32
C SER A 117 12.08 -15.09 -15.90
N VAL A 118 13.21 -14.82 -15.23
CA VAL A 118 14.52 -15.38 -15.63
C VAL A 118 14.51 -16.90 -15.51
N GLY A 119 13.92 -17.43 -14.43
CA GLY A 119 13.73 -18.87 -14.21
C GLY A 119 12.81 -19.51 -15.25
N VAL A 120 11.67 -18.89 -15.57
CA VAL A 120 10.71 -19.36 -16.60
C VAL A 120 11.42 -19.65 -17.92
N ASN A 121 12.22 -18.69 -18.41
CA ASN A 121 12.94 -18.83 -19.67
C ASN A 121 14.03 -19.91 -19.59
N ARG A 122 14.67 -20.08 -18.43
CA ARG A 122 15.71 -21.08 -18.21
C ARG A 122 15.16 -22.51 -18.17
N PHE A 123 13.97 -22.69 -17.59
CA PHE A 123 13.35 -24.01 -17.43
C PHE A 123 12.40 -24.39 -18.57
N GLY A 124 12.17 -23.51 -19.55
CA GLY A 124 11.34 -23.80 -20.72
C GLY A 124 9.88 -24.09 -20.36
N LEU A 125 9.34 -23.38 -19.36
CA LEU A 125 7.99 -23.61 -18.87
C LEU A 125 6.93 -23.29 -19.94
N SER A 126 5.79 -23.98 -19.86
CA SER A 126 4.61 -23.65 -20.64
C SER A 126 4.08 -22.25 -20.28
N GLU A 127 3.24 -21.66 -21.15
CA GLU A 127 2.68 -20.33 -20.88
C GLU A 127 1.83 -20.31 -19.59
N ASP A 128 1.04 -21.36 -19.34
CA ASP A 128 0.18 -21.45 -18.16
C ASP A 128 1.00 -21.65 -16.88
N ASP A 129 2.05 -22.48 -16.91
CA ASP A 129 2.96 -22.65 -15.77
C ASP A 129 3.75 -21.38 -15.50
N ALA A 130 4.23 -20.71 -16.55
CA ALA A 130 4.91 -19.43 -16.44
C ALA A 130 4.01 -18.35 -15.83
N ARG A 131 2.74 -18.28 -16.26
CA ARG A 131 1.72 -17.39 -15.70
C ARG A 131 1.55 -17.64 -14.21
N LEU A 132 1.40 -18.90 -13.80
CA LEU A 132 1.23 -19.27 -12.40
C LEU A 132 2.46 -18.93 -11.57
N VAL A 133 3.66 -19.27 -12.03
CA VAL A 133 4.92 -19.01 -11.31
C VAL A 133 5.16 -17.51 -11.13
N ILE A 134 4.96 -16.70 -12.17
CA ILE A 134 5.14 -15.24 -12.09
C ILE A 134 4.10 -14.61 -11.15
N ALA A 135 2.84 -15.06 -11.19
CA ALA A 135 1.80 -14.59 -10.27
C ALA A 135 2.12 -14.95 -8.82
N CYS A 136 2.55 -16.20 -8.57
CA CYS A 136 2.97 -16.65 -7.25
C CYS A 136 4.20 -15.89 -6.75
N ALA A 137 5.17 -15.60 -7.62
CA ALA A 137 6.35 -14.81 -7.26
C ALA A 137 5.96 -13.37 -6.86
N SER A 138 5.05 -12.73 -7.60
CA SER A 138 4.49 -11.43 -7.22
C SER A 138 3.81 -11.51 -5.85
N GLY A 139 2.93 -12.50 -5.62
CA GLY A 139 2.29 -12.68 -4.30
C GLY A 139 3.28 -12.95 -3.17
N ALA A 140 4.29 -13.80 -3.38
CA ALA A 140 5.36 -14.04 -2.42
C ALA A 140 6.08 -12.75 -1.99
N GLY A 141 6.26 -11.80 -2.92
CA GLY A 141 6.77 -10.45 -2.61
C GLY A 141 5.86 -9.68 -1.65
N LEU A 142 4.54 -9.77 -1.82
CA LEU A 142 3.54 -9.17 -0.92
C LEU A 142 3.54 -9.85 0.46
N ALA A 143 3.53 -11.19 0.49
CA ALA A 143 3.56 -12.00 1.71
C ALA A 143 4.77 -11.66 2.58
N ALA A 144 5.96 -11.64 1.98
CA ALA A 144 7.21 -11.37 2.69
C ALA A 144 7.30 -9.97 3.31
N VAL A 145 6.60 -9.00 2.73
CA VAL A 145 6.68 -7.58 3.11
C VAL A 145 5.70 -7.21 4.20
N TYR A 146 4.55 -7.87 4.23
CA TYR A 146 3.48 -7.58 5.18
C TYR A 146 3.26 -8.68 6.22
N ASN A 147 3.92 -9.83 6.11
CA ASN A 147 3.70 -10.99 6.98
C ASN A 147 2.25 -11.53 6.88
N VAL A 148 1.76 -11.69 5.64
CA VAL A 148 0.34 -11.99 5.32
C VAL A 148 0.20 -13.16 4.32
N PRO A 149 0.50 -14.40 4.73
CA PRO A 149 0.49 -15.55 3.82
C PRO A 149 -0.90 -15.84 3.22
N PHE A 150 -1.98 -15.69 3.99
CA PHE A 150 -3.32 -16.04 3.50
C PHE A 150 -3.88 -14.96 2.57
N ALA A 151 -3.74 -13.68 2.93
CA ALA A 151 -4.14 -12.57 2.08
C ALA A 151 -3.31 -12.52 0.78
N SER A 152 -2.02 -12.85 0.85
CA SER A 152 -1.20 -13.01 -0.36
C SER A 152 -1.73 -14.13 -1.27
N THR A 153 -2.17 -15.25 -0.71
CA THR A 153 -2.78 -16.33 -1.48
C THR A 153 -4.01 -15.85 -2.23
N LEU A 154 -4.91 -15.15 -1.53
CA LEU A 154 -6.10 -14.55 -2.15
C LEU A 154 -5.72 -13.50 -3.19
N PHE A 155 -4.68 -12.70 -2.94
CA PHE A 155 -4.17 -11.71 -3.89
C PHE A 155 -3.72 -12.36 -5.21
N ILE A 156 -3.04 -13.51 -5.14
CA ILE A 156 -2.61 -14.26 -6.33
C ILE A 156 -3.85 -14.73 -7.12
N LEU A 157 -4.81 -15.33 -6.44
CA LEU A 157 -6.00 -15.92 -7.08
C LEU A 157 -6.97 -14.86 -7.62
N GLU A 158 -7.28 -13.85 -6.82
CA GLU A 158 -8.27 -12.80 -7.12
C GLU A 158 -7.68 -11.71 -8.02
N ALA A 159 -6.52 -11.16 -7.67
CA ALA A 159 -6.02 -9.93 -8.31
C ALA A 159 -5.02 -10.18 -9.43
N MET A 160 -4.25 -11.27 -9.39
CA MET A 160 -3.23 -11.60 -10.41
C MET A 160 -3.76 -12.55 -11.48
N LEU A 161 -4.32 -13.69 -11.07
CA LEU A 161 -4.74 -14.75 -12.00
C LEU A 161 -6.20 -14.62 -12.43
N GLY A 162 -7.11 -14.28 -11.52
CA GLY A 162 -8.55 -14.30 -11.79
C GLY A 162 -9.12 -15.71 -12.00
N LEU A 163 -8.43 -16.75 -11.52
CA LEU A 163 -8.82 -18.16 -11.66
C LEU A 163 -8.49 -18.95 -10.40
N TRP A 164 -9.34 -19.93 -10.07
CA TRP A 164 -9.32 -20.68 -8.81
C TRP A 164 -9.24 -22.18 -9.07
N THR A 165 -8.14 -22.64 -9.68
CA THR A 165 -7.87 -24.08 -9.86
C THR A 165 -7.19 -24.65 -8.62
N GLN A 166 -7.33 -25.95 -8.37
CA GLN A 166 -6.65 -26.62 -7.26
C GLN A 166 -5.14 -26.43 -7.30
N GLN A 167 -4.54 -26.50 -8.49
CA GLN A 167 -3.11 -26.25 -8.69
C GLN A 167 -2.73 -24.80 -8.33
N ALA A 168 -3.52 -23.81 -8.76
CA ALA A 168 -3.24 -22.41 -8.45
C ALA A 168 -3.36 -22.12 -6.95
N VAL A 169 -4.37 -22.68 -6.28
CA VAL A 169 -4.57 -22.54 -4.83
C VAL A 169 -3.40 -23.16 -4.07
N ALA A 170 -3.02 -24.39 -4.40
CA ALA A 170 -1.92 -25.08 -3.74
C ALA A 170 -0.58 -24.36 -3.94
N ALA A 171 -0.28 -23.92 -5.16
CA ALA A 171 0.94 -23.16 -5.46
C ALA A 171 0.97 -21.80 -4.75
N ALA A 172 -0.15 -21.06 -4.75
CA ALA A 172 -0.25 -19.76 -4.09
C ALA A 172 -0.09 -19.86 -2.56
N LEU A 173 -0.71 -20.86 -1.94
CA LEU A 173 -0.56 -21.14 -0.51
C LEU A 173 0.89 -21.48 -0.16
N LEU A 174 1.46 -22.46 -0.85
CA LEU A 174 2.82 -22.94 -0.59
C LEU A 174 3.84 -21.81 -0.72
N THR A 175 3.77 -21.06 -1.83
CA THR A 175 4.71 -19.97 -2.09
C THR A 175 4.54 -18.81 -1.11
N SER A 176 3.31 -18.44 -0.73
CA SER A 176 3.06 -17.37 0.24
C SER A 176 3.54 -17.75 1.65
N VAL A 177 3.33 -19.00 2.08
CA VAL A 177 3.81 -19.50 3.37
C VAL A 177 5.34 -19.55 3.41
N ILE A 178 5.99 -20.10 2.38
CA ILE A 178 7.46 -20.14 2.30
C ILE A 178 8.04 -18.72 2.32
N ALA A 179 7.48 -17.81 1.53
CA ALA A 179 7.94 -16.43 1.49
C ALA A 179 7.82 -15.72 2.84
N THR A 180 6.72 -15.95 3.54
CA THR A 180 6.48 -15.43 4.90
C THR A 180 7.46 -16.04 5.90
N ALA A 181 7.63 -17.36 5.91
CA ALA A 181 8.55 -18.05 6.80
C ALA A 181 9.99 -17.55 6.60
N VAL A 182 10.44 -17.42 5.36
CA VAL A 182 11.76 -16.85 5.05
C VAL A 182 11.86 -15.40 5.52
N ALA A 183 10.82 -14.58 5.31
CA ALA A 183 10.83 -13.19 5.78
C ALA A 183 10.94 -13.10 7.30
N ARG A 184 10.25 -13.96 8.05
CA ARG A 184 10.30 -14.01 9.52
C ARG A 184 11.70 -14.35 10.06
N ILE A 185 12.51 -15.10 9.32
CA ILE A 185 13.91 -15.36 9.71
C ILE A 185 14.72 -14.07 9.74
N GLY A 186 14.49 -13.13 8.81
CA GLY A 186 15.25 -11.88 8.73
C GLY A 186 14.61 -10.69 9.42
N LEU A 187 13.28 -10.58 9.39
CA LEU A 187 12.52 -9.42 9.87
C LEU A 187 11.75 -9.69 11.17
N GLY A 188 11.75 -10.94 11.65
CA GLY A 188 10.95 -11.39 12.80
C GLY A 188 9.47 -11.62 12.46
N ASP A 189 8.75 -12.21 13.42
CA ASP A 189 7.30 -12.38 13.35
C ASP A 189 6.59 -11.18 14.02
N VAL A 190 6.55 -10.06 13.31
CA VAL A 190 6.01 -8.81 13.85
C VAL A 190 4.62 -8.54 13.28
N GLN A 191 3.67 -8.30 14.18
CA GLN A 191 2.33 -7.80 13.85
C GLN A 191 2.42 -6.33 13.40
N GLN A 192 1.80 -6.02 12.25
CA GLN A 192 1.98 -4.71 11.62
C GLN A 192 1.20 -3.59 12.30
N TYR A 193 0.00 -3.89 12.81
CA TYR A 193 -0.85 -2.97 13.55
C TYR A 193 -1.40 -3.62 14.80
N HIS A 194 -1.45 -2.85 15.89
CA HIS A 194 -1.97 -3.28 17.18
C HIS A 194 -3.19 -2.40 17.53
N PRO A 195 -4.40 -2.77 17.08
CA PRO A 195 -5.59 -2.00 17.41
C PRO A 195 -5.85 -2.03 18.92
N ALA A 196 -6.27 -0.89 19.50
CA ALA A 196 -6.45 -0.76 20.94
C ALA A 196 -7.76 -1.43 21.42
N ASN A 197 -8.85 -1.28 20.65
CA ASN A 197 -10.16 -1.80 21.02
C ASN A 197 -10.91 -2.35 19.81
N LEU A 198 -10.88 -3.67 19.62
CA LEU A 198 -11.68 -4.36 18.59
C LEU A 198 -12.97 -4.90 19.18
N SER A 199 -13.91 -4.01 19.51
CA SER A 199 -15.25 -4.42 19.92
C SER A 199 -16.13 -4.70 18.69
N ILE A 200 -16.86 -5.81 18.73
CA ILE A 200 -17.78 -6.22 17.67
C ILE A 200 -19.16 -6.29 18.29
N ASN A 201 -20.05 -5.42 17.84
CA ASN A 201 -21.41 -5.34 18.29
C ASN A 201 -22.37 -5.13 17.10
N THR A 202 -23.67 -5.22 17.36
CA THR A 202 -24.71 -5.01 16.34
C THR A 202 -24.62 -3.61 15.71
N SER A 203 -24.18 -2.62 16.48
CA SER A 203 -24.03 -1.24 16.01
C SER A 203 -22.96 -1.13 14.92
N LEU A 204 -21.81 -1.77 15.11
CA LEU A 204 -20.74 -1.86 14.10
C LEU A 204 -21.22 -2.54 12.81
N LEU A 205 -22.06 -3.56 12.91
CA LEU A 205 -22.63 -4.24 11.73
C LEU A 205 -23.51 -3.29 10.91
N TRP A 206 -24.42 -2.55 11.57
CA TRP A 206 -25.29 -1.57 10.91
C TRP A 206 -24.49 -0.40 10.34
N PHE A 207 -23.54 0.13 11.11
CA PHE A 207 -22.63 1.15 10.63
C PHE A 207 -21.89 0.67 9.38
N SER A 208 -21.37 -0.56 9.39
CA SER A 208 -20.65 -1.15 8.24
C SER A 208 -21.54 -1.22 6.99
N ALA A 209 -22.81 -1.57 7.14
CA ALA A 209 -23.78 -1.60 6.05
C ALA A 209 -24.01 -0.21 5.42
N ILE A 210 -23.91 0.86 6.21
CA ILE A 210 -24.14 2.24 5.77
C ILE A 210 -22.86 2.88 5.22
N ILE A 211 -21.75 2.74 5.95
CA ILE A 211 -20.46 3.35 5.58
C ILE A 211 -19.84 2.67 4.36
N GLY A 212 -20.10 1.36 4.17
CA GLY A 212 -19.56 0.59 3.05
C GLY A 212 -19.83 1.23 1.68
N PRO A 213 -21.10 1.45 1.30
CA PRO A 213 -21.49 2.22 0.12
C PRO A 213 -20.77 3.57 -0.05
N ILE A 214 -20.66 4.34 1.04
CA ILE A 214 -20.03 5.67 1.04
C ILE A 214 -18.52 5.57 0.75
N LEU A 215 -17.83 4.64 1.42
CA LEU A 215 -16.42 4.36 1.19
C LEU A 215 -16.17 3.80 -0.20
N GLY A 216 -17.07 2.97 -0.73
CA GLY A 216 -17.02 2.47 -2.10
C GLY A 216 -17.08 3.60 -3.12
N ALA A 217 -18.02 4.53 -2.97
CA ALA A 217 -18.10 5.71 -3.83
C ALA A 217 -16.84 6.58 -3.73
N THR A 218 -16.36 6.80 -2.51
CA THR A 218 -15.19 7.62 -2.24
C THR A 218 -13.91 6.99 -2.81
N ALA A 219 -13.75 5.67 -2.71
CA ALA A 219 -12.64 4.93 -3.29
C ALA A 219 -12.65 4.99 -4.83
N VAL A 220 -13.83 4.92 -5.47
CA VAL A 220 -13.95 5.13 -6.92
C VAL A 220 -13.58 6.57 -7.29
N PHE A 221 -14.01 7.56 -6.51
CA PHE A 221 -13.63 8.95 -6.72
C PHE A 221 -12.11 9.15 -6.62
N PHE A 222 -11.47 8.57 -5.59
CA PHE A 222 -10.02 8.57 -5.43
C PHE A 222 -9.31 7.97 -6.66
N GLN A 223 -9.72 6.78 -7.11
CA GLN A 223 -9.17 6.17 -8.31
C GLN A 223 -9.30 7.07 -9.55
N ARG A 224 -10.47 7.69 -9.78
CA ARG A 224 -10.69 8.59 -10.92
C ARG A 224 -9.79 9.82 -10.86
N THR A 225 -9.49 10.33 -9.67
CA THR A 225 -8.56 11.44 -9.52
C THR A 225 -7.11 11.00 -9.75
N ALA A 226 -6.71 9.85 -9.20
CA ALA A 226 -5.35 9.31 -9.33
C ALA A 226 -5.00 8.90 -10.77
N GLN A 227 -5.97 8.38 -11.54
CA GLN A 227 -5.76 7.93 -12.93
C GLN A 227 -5.45 9.07 -13.91
N LYS A 228 -5.69 10.34 -13.54
CA LYS A 228 -5.37 11.51 -14.37
C LYS A 228 -3.88 11.82 -14.42
N PHE A 229 -3.06 11.14 -13.61
CA PHE A 229 -1.64 11.41 -13.43
C PHE A 229 -0.73 10.39 -14.09
N PRO A 230 0.49 10.79 -14.51
CA PRO A 230 1.12 12.11 -14.31
C PRO A 230 0.65 13.19 -15.29
N PHE A 231 0.73 14.47 -14.90
CA PHE A 231 0.40 15.61 -15.78
C PHE A 231 1.40 15.75 -16.93
N ILE A 232 2.67 15.45 -16.64
CA ILE A 232 3.77 15.52 -17.59
C ILE A 232 4.28 14.10 -17.82
N LYS A 233 4.53 13.75 -19.08
CA LYS A 233 5.13 12.46 -19.42
C LYS A 233 6.50 12.32 -18.74
N ARG A 234 6.80 11.12 -18.24
CA ARG A 234 8.04 10.82 -17.50
C ARG A 234 9.32 11.02 -18.32
N ASP A 235 9.25 11.11 -19.63
CA ASP A 235 10.40 11.36 -20.53
C ASP A 235 10.73 12.85 -20.70
N ASN A 236 9.85 13.75 -20.24
CA ASN A 236 10.06 15.18 -20.33
C ASN A 236 10.92 15.66 -19.16
N ILE A 237 12.08 16.25 -19.46
CA ILE A 237 13.05 16.74 -18.46
C ILE A 237 12.45 17.77 -17.48
N LYS A 238 11.37 18.48 -17.88
CA LYS A 238 10.65 19.42 -17.00
C LYS A 238 10.01 18.74 -15.78
N ILE A 239 9.88 17.41 -15.79
CA ILE A 239 9.39 16.65 -14.63
C ILE A 239 10.34 16.75 -13.44
N ILE A 240 11.64 16.94 -13.67
CA ILE A 240 12.65 16.99 -12.61
C ILE A 240 12.43 18.20 -11.68
N PRO A 241 12.47 19.46 -12.16
CA PRO A 241 12.25 20.61 -11.30
C PRO A 241 10.84 20.62 -10.70
N LEU A 242 9.83 20.13 -11.44
CA LEU A 242 8.48 20.00 -10.91
C LEU A 242 8.39 19.01 -9.74
N ALA A 243 9.09 17.87 -9.83
CA ALA A 243 9.14 16.88 -8.77
C ALA A 243 9.81 17.44 -7.51
N VAL A 244 10.92 18.18 -7.67
CA VAL A 244 11.59 18.88 -6.56
C VAL A 244 10.63 19.86 -5.88
N CYS A 245 9.95 20.72 -6.64
CA CYS A 245 9.01 21.68 -6.09
C CYS A 245 7.83 21.01 -5.36
N MET A 246 7.21 19.99 -5.97
CA MET A 246 6.04 19.33 -5.37
C MET A 246 6.42 18.54 -4.13
N PHE A 247 7.55 17.83 -4.12
CA PHE A 247 7.99 17.14 -2.92
C PHE A 247 8.46 18.11 -1.84
N ALA A 248 9.10 19.24 -2.19
CA ALA A 248 9.40 20.29 -1.22
C ALA A 248 8.11 20.82 -0.56
N LEU A 249 7.05 21.03 -1.34
CA LEU A 249 5.73 21.40 -0.81
C LEU A 249 5.13 20.31 0.09
N ILE A 250 5.27 19.02 -0.27
CA ILE A 250 4.90 17.92 0.64
C ILE A 250 5.70 18.01 1.96
N GLY A 251 7.00 18.31 1.88
CA GLY A 251 7.85 18.53 3.05
C GLY A 251 7.39 19.70 3.93
N VAL A 252 6.91 20.79 3.32
CA VAL A 252 6.31 21.92 4.03
C VAL A 252 5.03 21.49 4.75
N ILE A 253 4.13 20.79 4.07
CA ILE A 253 2.89 20.27 4.69
C ILE A 253 3.21 19.31 5.85
N ALA A 254 4.26 18.48 5.70
CA ALA A 254 4.71 17.54 6.72
C ALA A 254 5.31 18.18 7.98
N VAL A 255 5.53 19.49 8.00
CA VAL A 255 5.87 20.22 9.23
C VAL A 255 4.72 20.14 10.23
N TRP A 256 3.48 20.29 9.75
CA TRP A 256 2.26 20.21 10.57
C TRP A 256 1.68 18.80 10.63
N PHE A 257 1.81 18.03 9.55
CA PHE A 257 1.25 16.67 9.46
C PHE A 257 2.35 15.63 9.17
N PRO A 258 3.24 15.31 10.12
CA PRO A 258 4.32 14.33 9.90
C PRO A 258 3.82 12.94 9.48
N GLU A 259 2.58 12.58 9.85
CA GLU A 259 1.90 11.31 9.54
C GLU A 259 1.72 11.05 8.05
N ILE A 260 1.74 12.10 7.22
CA ILE A 260 1.46 11.99 5.79
C ILE A 260 2.66 11.41 5.04
N LEU A 261 3.86 11.52 5.60
CA LEU A 261 5.08 10.99 5.00
C LEU A 261 5.09 9.47 5.05
N GLY A 262 5.66 8.88 4.01
CA GLY A 262 5.68 7.44 3.83
C GLY A 262 4.32 6.86 3.44
N ASN A 263 4.19 5.55 3.56
CA ASN A 263 3.10 4.80 2.93
C ASN A 263 1.72 4.91 3.61
N GLY A 264 1.57 5.69 4.68
CA GLY A 264 0.30 5.81 5.43
C GLY A 264 0.13 4.80 6.56
N LYS A 265 1.17 4.02 6.91
CA LYS A 265 1.18 3.18 8.12
C LYS A 265 0.89 4.02 9.38
N ALA A 266 1.45 5.22 9.48
CA ALA A 266 1.26 6.13 10.61
C ALA A 266 -0.21 6.50 10.85
N GLY A 267 -0.94 6.87 9.80
CA GLY A 267 -2.37 7.21 9.90
C GLY A 267 -3.21 6.01 10.32
N ASN A 268 -2.98 4.84 9.74
CA ASN A 268 -3.65 3.61 10.16
C ASN A 268 -3.37 3.27 11.65
N GLN A 269 -2.11 3.42 12.10
CA GLN A 269 -1.74 3.19 13.51
C GLN A 269 -2.47 4.16 14.45
N LEU A 270 -2.60 5.42 14.06
CA LEU A 270 -3.35 6.41 14.83
C LEU A 270 -4.82 6.02 15.00
N THR A 271 -5.50 5.70 13.89
CA THR A 271 -6.93 5.36 13.91
C THR A 271 -7.21 4.01 14.56
N PHE A 272 -6.36 3.01 14.34
CA PHE A 272 -6.56 1.69 14.94
C PHE A 272 -6.21 1.68 16.43
N GLY A 273 -5.27 2.53 16.85
CA GLY A 273 -4.87 2.67 18.25
C GLY A 273 -5.74 3.62 19.06
N GLY A 274 -6.72 4.31 18.46
CA GLY A 274 -7.51 5.34 19.16
C GLY A 274 -6.66 6.54 19.60
N LEU A 275 -5.54 6.80 18.91
CA LEU A 275 -4.53 7.82 19.28
C LEU A 275 -4.77 9.17 18.58
N THR A 276 -5.94 9.36 17.98
CA THR A 276 -6.33 10.56 17.24
C THR A 276 -7.80 10.87 17.52
N ASP A 277 -8.20 12.13 17.30
CA ASP A 277 -9.61 12.53 17.28
C ASP A 277 -10.19 12.48 15.85
N TRP A 278 -11.50 12.73 15.75
CA TRP A 278 -12.22 12.68 14.48
C TRP A 278 -11.87 13.86 13.56
N GLN A 279 -11.57 15.05 14.12
CA GLN A 279 -11.19 16.23 13.35
C GLN A 279 -9.87 16.00 12.63
N HIS A 280 -8.84 15.61 13.37
CA HIS A 280 -7.52 15.32 12.84
C HIS A 280 -7.57 14.15 11.86
N SER A 281 -8.43 13.15 12.09
CA SER A 281 -8.66 12.07 11.13
C SER A 281 -9.21 12.58 9.78
N LEU A 282 -10.15 13.53 9.78
CA LEU A 282 -10.64 14.16 8.53
C LEU A 282 -9.57 15.03 7.86
N GLU A 283 -8.80 15.78 8.63
CA GLU A 283 -7.66 16.55 8.13
C GLU A 283 -6.63 15.64 7.46
N LEU A 284 -6.22 14.55 8.13
CA LEU A 284 -5.31 13.55 7.59
C LEU A 284 -5.85 12.91 6.32
N THR A 285 -7.17 12.68 6.23
CA THR A 285 -7.80 12.17 5.00
C THR A 285 -7.56 13.14 3.84
N ALA A 286 -7.90 14.41 4.03
CA ALA A 286 -7.80 15.43 2.99
C ALA A 286 -6.34 15.66 2.56
N VAL A 287 -5.45 15.81 3.55
CA VAL A 287 -4.02 16.05 3.29
C VAL A 287 -3.38 14.82 2.64
N LYS A 288 -3.65 13.60 3.14
CA LYS A 288 -3.09 12.37 2.55
C LYS A 288 -3.53 12.18 1.11
N TRP A 289 -4.81 12.42 0.82
CA TRP A 289 -5.32 12.39 -0.54
C TRP A 289 -4.55 13.36 -1.43
N LEU A 290 -4.43 14.62 -1.01
CA LEU A 290 -3.73 15.66 -1.75
C LEU A 290 -2.27 15.27 -2.04
N VAL A 291 -1.50 14.87 -1.02
CA VAL A 291 -0.07 14.59 -1.22
C VAL A 291 0.19 13.33 -2.05
N VAL A 292 -0.70 12.33 -2.00
CA VAL A 292 -0.63 11.19 -2.91
C VAL A 292 -0.84 11.64 -4.36
N LEU A 293 -1.84 12.49 -4.61
CA LEU A 293 -2.05 13.05 -5.96
C LEU A 293 -0.86 13.91 -6.41
N MET A 294 -0.28 14.73 -5.54
CA MET A 294 0.91 15.54 -5.85
C MET A 294 2.11 14.67 -6.24
N ALA A 295 2.36 13.58 -5.50
CA ALA A 295 3.43 12.65 -5.83
C ALA A 295 3.20 11.97 -7.20
N LEU A 296 1.98 11.48 -7.44
CA LEU A 296 1.61 10.87 -8.74
C LEU A 296 1.70 11.88 -9.89
N ALA A 297 1.32 13.13 -9.65
CA ALA A 297 1.31 14.21 -10.65
C ALA A 297 2.69 14.47 -11.27
N VAL A 298 3.74 14.30 -10.46
CA VAL A 298 5.15 14.46 -10.89
C VAL A 298 5.82 13.15 -11.29
N GLY A 299 5.01 12.13 -11.57
CA GLY A 299 5.49 10.87 -12.13
C GLY A 299 6.09 9.90 -11.11
N ALA A 300 5.98 10.19 -9.80
CA ALA A 300 6.37 9.22 -8.78
C ALA A 300 5.58 7.92 -8.97
N TYR A 301 6.24 6.80 -8.65
CA TYR A 301 5.65 5.49 -8.75
C TYR A 301 5.76 4.79 -7.41
N GLY A 302 4.71 4.05 -7.04
CA GLY A 302 4.65 3.27 -5.83
C GLY A 302 3.28 2.63 -5.69
N GLY A 303 3.14 1.82 -4.65
CA GLY A 303 1.87 1.18 -4.35
C GLY A 303 0.85 2.12 -3.72
N LEU A 304 -0.41 1.68 -3.71
CA LEU A 304 -1.53 2.41 -3.11
C LEU A 304 -2.27 1.59 -2.04
N ILE A 305 -1.80 0.39 -1.68
CA ILE A 305 -2.42 -0.46 -0.66
C ILE A 305 -2.54 0.30 0.66
N THR A 306 -1.41 0.70 1.22
CA THR A 306 -1.37 1.33 2.55
C THR A 306 -1.92 2.76 2.57
N PRO A 307 -1.72 3.60 1.53
CA PRO A 307 -2.42 4.87 1.41
C PRO A 307 -3.94 4.74 1.32
N SER A 308 -4.46 3.78 0.53
CA SER A 308 -5.90 3.51 0.44
C SER A 308 -6.48 3.01 1.76
N MET A 309 -5.76 2.16 2.49
CA MET A 309 -6.16 1.76 3.85
C MET A 309 -6.26 2.98 4.77
N MET A 310 -5.26 3.87 4.73
CA MET A 310 -5.28 5.08 5.57
C MET A 310 -6.50 5.93 5.27
N LEU A 311 -6.78 6.24 3.99
CA LEU A 311 -7.97 7.02 3.60
C LEU A 311 -9.28 6.36 4.09
N GLY A 312 -9.40 5.04 3.94
CA GLY A 312 -10.57 4.32 4.43
C GLY A 312 -10.70 4.34 5.96
N SER A 313 -9.58 4.13 6.66
CA SER A 313 -9.52 4.10 8.12
C SER A 313 -9.89 5.45 8.73
N THR A 314 -9.38 6.54 8.18
CA THR A 314 -9.57 7.88 8.72
C THR A 314 -10.98 8.40 8.48
N ILE A 315 -11.57 8.10 7.32
CA ILE A 315 -12.97 8.43 7.04
C ILE A 315 -13.90 7.65 7.97
N ALA A 316 -13.69 6.33 8.11
CA ALA A 316 -14.56 5.50 8.94
C ALA A 316 -14.42 5.81 10.44
N PHE A 317 -13.21 6.09 10.92
CA PHE A 317 -12.96 6.54 12.29
C PHE A 317 -13.74 7.83 12.59
N ALA A 318 -13.66 8.83 11.70
CA ALA A 318 -14.39 10.07 11.89
C ALA A 318 -15.92 9.89 11.79
N ALA A 319 -16.38 9.05 10.87
CA ALA A 319 -17.80 8.72 10.74
C ALA A 319 -18.34 7.96 11.96
N ALA A 320 -17.51 7.20 12.67
CA ALA A 320 -17.90 6.55 13.91
C ALA A 320 -18.21 7.55 15.03
N ALA A 321 -17.49 8.67 15.11
CA ALA A 321 -17.82 9.74 16.05
C ALA A 321 -19.21 10.35 15.78
N ALA A 322 -19.54 10.57 14.50
CA ALA A 322 -20.89 11.02 14.12
C ALA A 322 -21.96 9.98 14.46
N TRP A 323 -21.68 8.70 14.21
CA TRP A 323 -22.58 7.60 14.57
C TRP A 323 -22.83 7.53 16.08
N ASN A 324 -21.79 7.55 16.90
CA ASN A 324 -21.87 7.46 18.36
C ASN A 324 -22.58 8.66 19.01
N SER A 325 -22.78 9.77 18.29
CA SER A 325 -23.57 10.91 18.79
C SER A 325 -25.09 10.71 18.69
N VAL A 326 -25.55 9.76 17.86
CA VAL A 326 -26.98 9.55 17.56
C VAL A 326 -27.44 8.12 17.83
N PHE A 327 -26.58 7.15 17.55
CA PHE A 327 -26.87 5.71 17.60
C PHE A 327 -26.12 5.03 18.76
N PRO A 328 -26.48 3.78 19.12
CA PRO A 328 -25.75 3.04 20.14
C PRO A 328 -24.25 2.97 19.86
N GLU A 329 -23.45 3.14 20.91
CA GLU A 329 -22.00 3.29 20.77
C GLU A 329 -21.32 2.05 20.14
N MET A 330 -20.29 2.31 19.34
CA MET A 330 -19.37 1.31 18.81
C MET A 330 -17.93 1.80 18.87
N SER A 331 -16.97 0.87 18.82
CA SER A 331 -15.55 1.21 18.72
C SER A 331 -15.23 1.94 17.42
N SER A 332 -14.60 3.10 17.53
CA SER A 332 -14.14 3.89 16.37
C SER A 332 -12.95 3.22 15.69
N GLU A 333 -12.14 2.49 16.46
CA GLU A 333 -11.02 1.68 16.01
C GLU A 333 -11.50 0.49 15.17
N SER A 334 -12.56 -0.20 15.61
CA SER A 334 -13.22 -1.26 14.83
C SER A 334 -13.78 -0.72 13.52
N ALA A 335 -14.44 0.45 13.56
CA ALA A 335 -14.93 1.13 12.37
C ALA A 335 -13.79 1.50 11.41
N ALA A 336 -12.66 1.99 11.92
CA ALA A 336 -11.47 2.29 11.13
C ALA A 336 -10.90 1.05 10.44
N VAL A 337 -10.82 -0.10 11.14
CA VAL A 337 -10.36 -1.36 10.56
C VAL A 337 -11.28 -1.83 9.43
N VAL A 338 -12.60 -1.73 9.61
CA VAL A 338 -13.57 -2.00 8.54
C VAL A 338 -13.36 -1.04 7.37
N GLY A 339 -13.24 0.26 7.65
CA GLY A 339 -13.06 1.28 6.63
C GLY A 339 -11.81 1.10 5.78
N ALA A 340 -10.69 0.74 6.42
CA ALA A 340 -9.42 0.44 5.76
C ALA A 340 -9.57 -0.69 4.74
N ALA A 341 -10.20 -1.79 5.14
CA ALA A 341 -10.42 -2.95 4.27
C ALA A 341 -11.35 -2.61 3.12
N VAL A 342 -12.49 -1.97 3.39
CA VAL A 342 -13.50 -1.60 2.39
C VAL A 342 -12.90 -0.68 1.33
N PHE A 343 -12.24 0.40 1.75
CA PHE A 343 -11.65 1.35 0.82
C PHE A 343 -10.55 0.70 -0.01
N LEU A 344 -9.71 -0.15 0.58
CA LEU A 344 -8.67 -0.91 -0.10
C LEU A 344 -9.25 -1.86 -1.16
N GLY A 345 -10.25 -2.67 -0.79
CA GLY A 345 -10.83 -3.68 -1.66
C GLY A 345 -11.45 -3.08 -2.93
N VAL A 346 -12.14 -1.94 -2.79
CA VAL A 346 -12.64 -1.18 -3.94
C VAL A 346 -11.50 -0.47 -4.66
N SER A 347 -10.57 0.18 -3.96
CA SER A 347 -9.45 0.92 -4.58
C SER A 347 -8.62 0.08 -5.54
N LEU A 348 -8.40 -1.19 -5.19
CA LEU A 348 -7.49 -2.08 -5.92
C LEU A 348 -8.17 -3.27 -6.59
N LYS A 349 -9.51 -3.32 -6.61
CA LYS A 349 -10.29 -4.41 -7.22
C LYS A 349 -9.94 -5.78 -6.64
N MET A 350 -9.85 -5.86 -5.32
CA MET A 350 -9.48 -7.08 -4.60
C MET A 350 -10.25 -7.21 -3.27
N PRO A 351 -11.59 -7.29 -3.30
CA PRO A 351 -12.43 -7.28 -2.10
C PRO A 351 -12.11 -8.42 -1.12
N LEU A 352 -11.93 -9.66 -1.59
CA LEU A 352 -11.64 -10.80 -0.70
C LEU A 352 -10.25 -10.69 -0.11
N THR A 353 -9.27 -10.31 -0.94
CA THR A 353 -7.90 -10.04 -0.51
C THR A 353 -7.87 -8.98 0.59
N ALA A 354 -8.58 -7.86 0.42
CA ALA A 354 -8.55 -6.76 1.38
C ALA A 354 -9.11 -7.15 2.76
N ILE A 355 -10.14 -7.99 2.80
CA ILE A 355 -10.71 -8.53 4.05
C ILE A 355 -9.67 -9.41 4.76
N ALA A 356 -9.07 -10.38 4.06
CA ALA A 356 -8.05 -11.23 4.67
C ALA A 356 -6.80 -10.43 5.08
N PHE A 357 -6.42 -9.44 4.26
CA PHE A 357 -5.26 -8.60 4.48
C PHE A 357 -5.40 -7.80 5.77
N ILE A 358 -6.56 -7.18 6.02
CA ILE A 358 -6.75 -6.45 7.27
C ILE A 358 -6.74 -7.37 8.49
N LEU A 359 -7.35 -8.56 8.39
CA LEU A 359 -7.40 -9.53 9.49
C LEU A 359 -6.00 -10.01 9.87
N GLU A 360 -5.17 -10.39 8.89
CA GLU A 360 -3.78 -10.82 9.16
C GLU A 360 -2.89 -9.66 9.64
N LEU A 361 -3.12 -8.43 9.16
CA LEU A 361 -2.32 -7.28 9.60
C LEU A 361 -2.61 -6.83 11.03
N THR A 362 -3.83 -7.08 11.51
CA THR A 362 -4.35 -6.61 12.82
C THR A 362 -4.54 -7.72 13.84
N TYR A 363 -4.39 -8.99 13.44
CA TYR A 363 -4.76 -10.18 14.22
C TYR A 363 -6.18 -10.07 14.80
N ALA A 364 -7.08 -9.44 14.05
CA ALA A 364 -8.46 -9.22 14.46
C ALA A 364 -9.22 -10.55 14.58
N PRO A 365 -10.18 -10.65 15.52
CA PRO A 365 -10.97 -11.85 15.70
C PRO A 365 -11.84 -12.13 14.46
N VAL A 366 -12.05 -13.42 14.18
CA VAL A 366 -12.85 -13.90 13.03
C VAL A 366 -14.26 -13.32 13.00
N ALA A 367 -14.83 -12.97 14.17
CA ALA A 367 -16.14 -12.32 14.27
C ALA A 367 -16.22 -10.98 13.49
N LEU A 368 -15.09 -10.32 13.22
CA LEU A 368 -15.04 -9.09 12.42
C LEU A 368 -15.39 -9.33 10.94
N LEU A 369 -15.41 -10.59 10.49
CA LEU A 369 -15.81 -10.94 9.13
C LEU A 369 -17.23 -10.46 8.80
N MET A 370 -18.18 -10.48 9.75
CA MET A 370 -19.54 -10.02 9.47
C MET A 370 -19.58 -8.55 9.04
N PRO A 371 -19.11 -7.58 9.85
CA PRO A 371 -19.08 -6.17 9.43
C PRO A 371 -18.19 -5.93 8.21
N LEU A 372 -17.04 -6.62 8.09
CA LEU A 372 -16.16 -6.50 6.91
C LEU A 372 -16.86 -6.91 5.62
N CYS A 373 -17.49 -8.09 5.60
CA CYS A 373 -18.21 -8.59 4.44
C CYS A 373 -19.42 -7.71 4.11
N THR A 374 -20.18 -7.27 5.12
CA THR A 374 -21.33 -6.38 4.93
C THR A 374 -20.92 -5.04 4.32
N GLY A 375 -19.90 -4.38 4.87
CA GLY A 375 -19.39 -3.12 4.32
C GLY A 375 -18.81 -3.29 2.92
N MET A 376 -18.04 -4.35 2.68
CA MET A 376 -17.45 -4.64 1.38
C MET A 376 -18.52 -4.92 0.32
N ALA A 377 -19.57 -5.67 0.64
CA ALA A 377 -20.66 -5.97 -0.28
C ALA A 377 -21.38 -4.68 -0.74
N GLY A 378 -21.70 -3.78 0.20
CA GLY A 378 -22.29 -2.48 -0.12
C GLY A 378 -21.36 -1.60 -0.97
N ALA A 379 -20.07 -1.60 -0.63
CA ALA A 379 -19.05 -0.83 -1.36
C ALA A 379 -18.88 -1.30 -2.80
N VAL A 380 -18.77 -2.62 -3.02
CA VAL A 380 -18.64 -3.23 -4.35
C VAL A 380 -19.89 -2.96 -5.20
N TRP A 381 -21.08 -3.03 -4.60
CA TRP A 381 -22.33 -2.73 -5.29
C TRP A 381 -22.38 -1.29 -5.81
N VAL A 382 -22.06 -0.30 -4.96
CA VAL A 382 -21.99 1.12 -5.37
C VAL A 382 -20.89 1.33 -6.40
N ALA A 383 -19.70 0.76 -6.18
CA ALA A 383 -18.60 0.89 -7.11
C ALA A 383 -19.00 0.41 -8.51
N LYS A 384 -19.65 -0.77 -8.61
CA LYS A 384 -20.15 -1.31 -9.88
C LYS A 384 -21.12 -0.37 -10.58
N LYS A 385 -22.04 0.26 -9.84
CA LYS A 385 -22.96 1.28 -10.40
C LYS A 385 -22.22 2.52 -10.92
N MET A 386 -21.10 2.88 -10.30
CA MET A 386 -20.24 3.98 -10.75
C MET A 386 -19.28 3.58 -11.89
N GLY A 387 -19.51 2.44 -12.56
CA GLY A 387 -18.70 2.00 -13.70
C GLY A 387 -17.39 1.32 -13.30
N PHE A 388 -17.29 0.82 -12.07
CA PHE A 388 -16.22 -0.08 -11.67
C PHE A 388 -16.36 -1.41 -12.41
N LYS A 389 -15.45 -1.66 -13.35
CA LYS A 389 -15.31 -2.93 -14.08
C LYS A 389 -14.22 -3.79 -13.50
#